data_AF-A0A943SMJ7-F1
#
_entry.id   AF-A0A943SMJ7-F1
#
_cell.length_a   1.000
_cell.length_b   1.000
_cell.length_c   1.000
_cell.angle_alpha   90.00
_cell.angle_beta   90.00
_cell.angle_gamma   90.00
#
_symmetry.space_group_name_H-M   'P 1'
#
loop_
_entity.id
_entity.type
_entity.pdbx_description
1 polymer ?
#
loop_
_entity_poly.entity_id
_entity_poly.type
_entity_poly.pdbx_seq_one_letter_code
_entity_poly.pdbx_strand_id
1 'polypeptide(L)' 'MFQVDKRAYGPNSPRTVRFPDEFFEHLCRLAQENGISFNRFVIECCKYAVDHMEEREERNDKTSGGSAGS' A
#
# COMPACT_ATOMS: atom_id res chain seq x y z
N MET A 1 -10.88 0.19 -4.91
CA MET A 1 -11.52 1.03 -3.88
C MET A 1 -10.85 0.68 -2.56
N PHE A 2 -10.32 1.67 -1.85
CA PHE A 2 -9.57 1.47 -0.60
C PHE A 2 -10.52 1.02 0.51
N GLN A 3 -10.23 -0.11 1.17
CA GLN A 3 -11.10 -0.71 2.19
C GLN A 3 -10.31 -0.96 3.47
N VAL A 4 -10.80 -0.38 4.57
CA VAL A 4 -10.11 -0.30 5.86
C VAL A 4 -10.46 -1.51 6.74
N ASP A 5 -9.53 -2.48 6.88
CA ASP A 5 -9.76 -3.73 7.63
C ASP A 5 -9.37 -3.64 9.12
N LYS A 6 -10.35 -3.65 10.01
CA LYS A 6 -10.20 -3.39 11.45
C LYS A 6 -9.54 -4.53 12.25
N ARG A 7 -9.22 -5.68 11.65
CA ARG A 7 -8.82 -6.90 12.37
C ARG A 7 -7.31 -7.15 12.46
N ALA A 8 -6.47 -6.41 11.74
CA ALA A 8 -5.03 -6.61 11.74
C ALA A 8 -4.31 -5.64 12.70
N TYR A 9 -4.30 -5.94 13.99
CA TYR A 9 -3.43 -5.24 14.95
C TYR A 9 -2.56 -6.26 15.69
N GLY A 10 -1.55 -6.76 14.97
CA GLY A 10 -0.40 -7.46 15.53
C GLY A 10 0.54 -6.51 16.30
N PRO A 11 1.74 -6.97 16.71
CA PRO A 11 2.60 -6.25 17.66
C PRO A 11 2.93 -4.81 17.23
N ASN A 12 2.54 -3.85 18.08
CA ASN A 12 2.71 -2.39 17.93
C ASN A 12 4.16 -1.93 18.18
N SER A 13 5.14 -2.55 17.53
CA SER A 13 6.53 -2.09 17.68
C SER A 13 6.71 -0.76 16.93
N PRO A 14 7.03 0.36 17.60
CA PRO A 14 7.14 1.64 16.93
C PRO A 14 8.27 1.61 15.88
N ARG A 15 8.04 2.29 14.76
CA ARG A 15 9.01 2.46 13.66
C ARG A 15 9.05 3.93 13.26
N THR A 16 10.24 4.43 12.97
CA THR A 16 10.42 5.80 12.48
C THR A 16 10.66 5.78 10.99
N VAL A 17 9.84 6.53 10.25
CA VAL A 17 10.00 6.78 8.81
C VAL A 17 10.16 8.29 8.63
N ARG A 18 11.11 8.72 7.79
CA ARG A 18 11.33 10.15 7.48
C ARG A 18 10.65 10.48 6.17
N PHE A 19 9.86 11.56 6.16
CA PHE A 19 9.19 12.09 4.99
C PHE A 19 9.72 13.51 4.71
N PRO A 20 9.73 13.96 3.44
CA PRO A 20 9.85 15.38 3.14
C PRO A 20 8.70 16.17 3.79
N ASP A 21 8.99 17.37 4.30
CA ASP A 21 8.04 18.13 5.13
C ASP A 21 6.70 18.39 4.41
N GLU A 22 6.74 18.91 3.18
CA GLU A 22 5.53 19.18 2.38
C GLU A 22 4.71 17.91 2.13
N PHE A 23 5.38 16.77 1.95
CA PHE A 23 4.72 15.50 1.72
C PHE A 23 4.05 15.00 3.01
N PHE A 24 4.74 15.10 4.14
CA PHE A 24 4.17 14.74 5.44
C PHE A 24 2.90 15.54 5.76
N GLU A 25 2.93 16.86 5.54
CA GLU A 25 1.76 17.72 5.73
C GLU A 25 0.59 17.33 4.83
N HIS A 26 0.88 16.98 3.56
CA HIS A 26 -0.14 16.49 2.65
C HIS A 26 -0.77 15.19 3.14
N LEU A 27 0.03 14.21 3.57
CA LEU A 27 -0.48 12.95 4.11
C LEU A 27 -1.29 13.15 5.41
N CYS A 28 -0.86 14.09 6.27
CA CYS A 28 -1.62 14.45 7.47
C CYS A 28 -3.00 15.01 7.12
N ARG A 29 -3.10 15.89 6.12
CA ARG A 29 -4.38 16.44 5.64
C ARG A 29 -5.28 15.33 5.11
N LEU A 30 -4.76 14.44 4.27
CA LEU A 30 -5.53 13.30 3.74
C LEU A 30 -6.07 12.41 4.87
N ALA A 31 -5.25 12.10 5.88
CA ALA A 31 -5.71 11.30 7.03
C ALA A 31 -6.85 12.00 7.79
N GLN A 32 -6.74 13.31 8.00
CA GLN A 32 -7.78 14.13 8.67
C GLN A 32 -9.07 14.19 7.86
N GLU A 33 -9.00 14.45 6.55
CA GLU A 33 -10.15 14.49 5.64
C GLU A 33 -10.91 13.16 5.61
N ASN A 34 -10.19 12.04 5.75
CA ASN A 34 -10.75 10.70 5.81
C ASN A 34 -11.15 10.26 7.23
N GLY A 35 -10.97 11.12 8.25
CA GLY A 35 -11.35 10.84 9.63
C GLY A 35 -10.58 9.68 10.28
N ILE A 36 -9.34 9.42 9.86
CA ILE A 36 -8.49 8.35 10.40
C ILE A 36 -7.17 8.89 10.96
N SER A 37 -6.55 8.13 11.87
CA SER A 37 -5.22 8.49 12.37
C SER A 37 -4.16 8.35 11.29
N PHE A 38 -3.11 9.16 11.36
CA PHE A 38 -1.97 9.08 10.44
C PHE A 38 -1.36 7.67 10.39
N ASN A 39 -1.21 7.02 11.55
CA ASN A 39 -0.73 5.63 11.60
C ASN A 39 -1.64 4.68 10.81
N ARG A 40 -2.96 4.82 10.97
CA ARG A 40 -3.91 3.99 10.22
C ARG A 40 -3.83 4.26 8.72
N PHE A 41 -3.72 5.52 8.33
CA PHE A 41 -3.54 5.93 6.94
C PHE A 41 -2.29 5.27 6.32
N VAL A 42 -1.14 5.35 7.00
CA VAL A 42 0.12 4.75 6.52
C VAL A 42 0.00 3.23 6.35
N ILE A 43 -0.58 2.52 7.33
CA ILE A 43 -0.75 1.06 7.26
C ILE A 43 -1.55 0.66 6.02
N GLU A 44 -2.64 1.36 5.75
CA GLU A 44 -3.49 1.05 4.61
C GLU A 44 -2.83 1.41 3.27
N CYS A 45 -2.05 2.50 3.20
CA CYS A 45 -1.22 2.80 2.04
C CYS A 45 -0.23 1.67 1.76
N CYS A 46 0.44 1.15 2.79
CA CYS A 46 1.35 0.02 2.66
C CYS A 46 0.63 -1.25 2.20
N LYS A 47 -0.53 -1.56 2.79
CA LYS A 47 -1.34 -2.73 2.41
C LYS A 47 -1.74 -2.66 0.94
N TYR A 48 -2.30 -1.53 0.51
CA TYR A 48 -2.69 -1.31 -0.88
C TYR A 48 -1.50 -1.50 -1.84
N ALA A 49 -0.34 -0.94 -1.51
CA ALA A 49 0.85 -1.07 -2.32
C ALA A 49 1.30 -2.54 -2.44
N VAL A 50 1.35 -3.28 -1.33
CA VAL A 50 1.72 -4.71 -1.32
C VAL A 50 0.73 -5.54 -2.14
N ASP A 51 -0.57 -5.40 -1.88
CA ASP A 51 -1.62 -6.16 -2.57
C ASP A 51 -1.57 -5.97 -4.10
N HIS A 52 -1.24 -4.76 -4.58
CA HIS A 52 -1.18 -4.45 -6.02
C HIS A 52 0.22 -4.63 -6.64
N MET A 53 1.25 -4.88 -5.84
CA MET A 53 2.57 -5.29 -6.32
C MET A 53 2.56 -6.76 -6.75
N GLU A 54 1.90 -7.62 -5.97
CA GLU A 54 1.76 -9.06 -6.27
C GLU A 54 1.00 -9.30 -7.60
N GLU A 55 -0.05 -8.50 -7.88
CA GLU A 55 -0.81 -8.55 -9.14
C GLU A 55 -0.01 -8.18 -10.40
N ARG A 56 1.14 -7.50 -10.26
CA ARG A 56 2.01 -7.14 -11.39
C ARG A 56 2.99 -8.25 -11.75
N GLU A 57 3.41 -9.07 -10.79
CA GLU A 57 4.34 -10.17 -11.03
C GLU A 57 3.66 -11.33 -11.77
N GLU A 58 2.41 -11.65 -11.44
CA GLU A 58 1.63 -12.69 -12.14
C GLU A 58 1.26 -12.36 -13.59
N ARG A 59 1.16 -11.07 -13.94
CA ARG A 59 0.91 -10.65 -15.33
C ARG A 59 2.14 -10.69 -16.21
N ASN A 60 3.35 -10.69 -15.64
CA ASN A 60 4.59 -10.66 -16.40
C ASN A 60 5.11 -12.07 -16.75
N ASP A 61 4.58 -13.12 -16.11
CA ASP A 61 4.96 -14.51 -16.40
C ASP A 61 4.27 -15.08 -17.67
N LYS A 62 3.13 -14.50 -18.09
CA LYS A 62 2.36 -15.01 -19.26
C LYS A 62 2.83 -14.54 -20.63
N THR A 63 3.91 -13.75 -20.74
CA THR A 63 4.43 -13.28 -22.05
C THR A 63 5.69 -14.03 -22.51
N SER A 64 6.16 -15.04 -21.79
CA SER A 64 7.34 -15.83 -22.18
C SER A 64 7.06 -17.33 -22.42
N GLY A 65 5.93 -17.66 -23.04
CA GLY A 65 5.62 -19.05 -23.40
C GLY A 65 4.67 -19.17 -24.59
N GLY A 66 5.22 -19.10 -25.80
CA GLY A 66 4.43 -19.26 -27.02
C GLY A 66 5.22 -19.24 -28.31
N SER A 67 6.29 -20.04 -28.40
CA SER A 67 6.83 -20.47 -29.69
C SER A 67 6.17 -21.80 -30.05
N ALA A 68 5.31 -21.80 -31.07
CA ALA A 68 4.94 -22.95 -31.90
C ALA A 68 4.29 -22.33 -33.15
N GLY A 69 4.82 -22.43 -34.37
CA GLY A 69 5.41 -23.60 -34.98
C GLY A 69 4.33 -24.32 -35.78
N SER A 70 4.09 -23.88 -37.02
CA SER A 70 3.65 -24.60 -38.24
C SER A 70 3.05 -23.62 -39.24
#